data_AF-A0A8S3I5B3-F1
#
_entry.id   AF-A0A8S3I5B3-F1
#
_cell.length_a   1.000
_cell.length_b   1.000
_cell.length_c   1.000
_cell.angle_alpha   90.00
_cell.angle_beta   90.00
_cell.angle_gamma   90.00
#
_symmetry.space_group_name_H-M   'P 1'
#
loop_
_entity.id
_entity.type
_entity.pdbx_description
1 polymer ?
#
loop_
_entity_poly.entity_id
_entity_poly.type
_entity_poly.pdbx_seq_one_letter_code
_entity_poly.pdbx_strand_id
1 'polypeptide(L)'
;IQFKSAANPSIPKPIISANDKLNTSTTDSSKRPSRTPIIIIPAALTSLITRYNCKELLEDLKYLSTEEGKASGTKRDGDILIQRKKGNLTVLYRITDDPLRLTSQDWEERVVAVFAQGPAWQFKGWPWSGNPVEVFQKIKAYHIKWAQLKTDANIAKWCVHLIELDQNKRHLDCARIRTFWDSLDQFIAKNRPTLRY
;
A
#
# COMPACT_ATOMS: atom_id res chain seq x y z
N ILE A 1 36.29 20.17 75.73
CA ILE A 1 36.10 20.11 74.27
C ILE A 1 34.92 21.04 73.95
N GLN A 2 35.14 22.35 73.80
CA GLN A 2 35.44 23.10 72.56
C GLN A 2 34.26 23.28 71.59
N PHE A 3 33.98 24.58 71.31
CA PHE A 3 33.23 25.24 70.22
C PHE A 3 31.68 25.09 70.17
N LYS A 4 30.84 26.14 70.28
CA LYS A 4 30.63 27.43 69.55
C LYS A 4 30.19 27.28 68.07
N SER A 5 28.96 27.72 67.77
CA SER A 5 28.51 28.66 66.70
C SER A 5 27.01 28.46 66.44
N ALA A 6 26.11 29.42 66.67
CA ALA A 6 25.87 30.72 66.02
C ALA A 6 24.96 30.65 64.76
N ALA A 7 23.74 31.18 64.95
CA ALA A 7 22.83 31.95 64.05
C ALA A 7 22.66 31.62 62.55
N ASN A 8 21.39 31.55 62.09
CA ASN A 8 20.79 32.67 61.32
C ASN A 8 19.25 32.57 61.12
N PRO A 9 18.55 33.71 60.89
CA PRO A 9 17.10 33.84 60.74
C PRO A 9 16.65 33.86 59.25
N SER A 10 15.33 33.71 58.96
CA SER A 10 14.58 34.22 57.77
C SER A 10 13.13 33.69 57.78
N ILE A 11 12.10 34.49 58.12
CA ILE A 11 11.19 35.30 57.26
C ILE A 11 10.18 34.47 56.41
N PRO A 12 8.88 34.87 56.33
CA PRO A 12 7.77 34.03 55.86
C PRO A 12 7.66 33.91 54.32
N LYS A 13 7.00 32.83 53.90
CA LYS A 13 6.68 32.47 52.50
C LYS A 13 5.91 33.59 51.77
N PRO A 14 6.29 33.97 50.53
CA PRO A 14 5.41 34.71 49.65
C PRO A 14 4.39 33.78 48.98
N ILE A 15 3.13 34.18 49.07
CA ILE A 15 2.00 33.69 48.28
C ILE A 15 2.20 34.18 46.84
N ILE A 16 2.28 33.27 45.86
CA ILE A 16 2.18 33.63 44.44
C ILE A 16 0.93 32.97 43.88
N SER A 17 0.02 33.85 43.51
CA SER A 17 -1.30 33.61 42.94
C SER A 17 -1.25 32.93 41.58
N ALA A 18 -2.26 32.10 41.33
CA ALA A 18 -2.59 31.56 40.03
C ALA A 18 -3.06 32.69 39.08
N ASN A 19 -2.36 32.86 37.96
CA ASN A 19 -2.92 33.03 36.60
C ASN A 19 -1.84 33.61 35.68
N ASP A 20 -1.34 32.79 34.76
CA ASP A 20 -1.03 33.26 33.41
C ASP A 20 -1.02 32.07 32.45
N LYS A 21 -2.19 31.79 31.85
CA LYS A 21 -2.32 30.92 30.69
C LYS A 21 -1.96 31.75 29.46
N LEU A 22 -0.69 31.78 29.09
CA LEU A 22 -0.27 32.25 27.79
C LEU A 22 -0.55 31.14 26.75
N ASN A 23 -1.65 31.32 26.02
CA ASN A 23 -1.99 30.55 24.83
C ASN A 23 -0.88 30.73 23.77
N THR A 24 0.06 29.78 23.72
CA THR A 24 0.84 29.54 22.52
C THR A 24 0.09 28.49 21.70
N SER A 25 -0.59 28.97 20.66
CA SER A 25 -1.17 28.15 19.61
C SER A 25 -0.04 27.47 18.82
N THR A 26 0.51 26.40 19.38
CA THR A 26 1.25 25.42 18.61
C THR A 26 0.26 24.80 17.64
N THR A 27 0.35 25.19 16.37
CA THR A 27 -0.30 24.50 15.26
C THR A 27 0.10 23.04 15.34
N ASP A 28 -0.84 22.25 15.84
CA ASP A 28 -0.67 20.82 16.05
C ASP A 28 -0.55 20.17 14.67
N SER A 29 0.68 20.08 14.18
CA SER A 29 1.05 19.20 13.07
C SER A 29 0.96 17.77 13.58
N SER A 30 -0.27 17.35 13.92
CA SER A 30 -0.62 15.97 14.19
C SER A 30 -0.03 15.16 13.05
N LYS A 31 1.04 14.43 13.34
CA LYS A 31 1.76 13.58 12.39
C LYS A 31 0.76 12.50 12.00
N ARG A 32 -0.01 12.78 10.95
CA ARG A 32 -1.03 11.86 10.43
C ARG A 32 -0.34 10.52 10.19
N PRO A 33 -0.83 9.43 10.78
CA PRO A 33 -0.14 8.15 10.71
C PRO A 33 -0.04 7.71 9.25
N SER A 34 1.18 7.40 8.81
CA SER A 34 1.43 6.73 7.52
C SER A 34 0.68 5.39 7.54
N ARG A 35 -0.04 5.08 6.45
CA ARG A 35 -0.85 3.86 6.35
C ARG A 35 -0.32 3.02 5.20
N THR A 36 -0.09 1.74 5.46
CA THR A 36 0.33 0.74 4.45
C THR A 36 -0.72 0.64 3.34
N PRO A 37 -0.41 1.05 2.08
CA PRO A 37 -1.33 0.90 0.97
C PRO A 37 -1.57 -0.57 0.63
N ILE A 38 -2.74 -0.87 0.08
CA ILE A 38 -3.19 -2.22 -0.25
C ILE A 38 -3.30 -2.38 -1.77
N ILE A 39 -2.73 -3.47 -2.26
CA ILE A 39 -2.88 -3.92 -3.65
C ILE A 39 -3.60 -5.27 -3.62
N ILE A 40 -4.68 -5.37 -4.39
CA ILE A 40 -5.46 -6.60 -4.52
C ILE A 40 -4.97 -7.38 -5.75
N ILE A 41 -4.65 -8.65 -5.56
CA ILE A 41 -4.34 -9.59 -6.64
C ILE A 41 -5.48 -10.61 -6.78
N PRO A 42 -5.59 -11.32 -7.91
CA PRO A 42 -6.61 -12.35 -8.06
C PRO A 42 -6.31 -13.57 -7.18
N ALA A 43 -7.35 -14.20 -6.65
CA ALA A 43 -7.26 -15.49 -5.97
C ALA A 43 -7.03 -16.70 -6.92
N ALA A 44 -6.90 -16.46 -8.23
CA ALA A 44 -6.71 -17.53 -9.20
C ALA A 44 -5.24 -17.80 -9.49
N LEU A 45 -4.85 -19.07 -9.41
CA LEU A 45 -3.48 -19.53 -9.71
C LEU A 45 -3.10 -19.44 -11.19
N THR A 46 -4.09 -19.28 -12.07
CA THR A 46 -3.92 -19.08 -13.51
C THR A 46 -3.50 -17.65 -13.88
N SER A 47 -3.53 -16.72 -12.91
CA SER A 47 -3.03 -15.36 -13.10
C SER A 47 -1.51 -15.35 -13.25
N LEU A 48 -0.99 -14.39 -14.02
CA LEU A 48 0.45 -14.12 -14.07
C LEU A 48 0.98 -13.46 -12.78
N ILE A 49 0.10 -12.87 -11.98
CA ILE A 49 0.43 -12.44 -10.62
C ILE A 49 -0.40 -13.23 -9.62
N THR A 50 0.29 -13.91 -8.71
CA THR A 50 -0.30 -14.72 -7.65
C THR A 50 0.43 -14.44 -6.34
N ARG A 51 -0.13 -14.94 -5.23
CA ARG A 51 0.54 -14.86 -3.91
C ARG A 51 1.96 -15.45 -3.94
N TYR A 52 2.24 -16.39 -4.83
CA TYR A 52 3.53 -17.10 -4.89
C TYR A 52 4.63 -16.32 -5.60
N ASN A 53 4.29 -15.33 -6.43
CA ASN A 53 5.28 -14.57 -7.21
C ASN A 53 5.16 -13.05 -7.07
N CYS A 54 4.14 -12.54 -6.36
CA CYS A 54 3.88 -11.10 -6.30
C CYS A 54 5.01 -10.32 -5.63
N LYS A 55 5.75 -10.94 -4.69
CA LYS A 55 6.90 -10.30 -4.06
C LYS A 55 8.01 -10.08 -5.09
N GLU A 56 8.45 -11.12 -5.75
CA GLU A 56 9.51 -11.06 -6.76
C GLU A 56 9.11 -10.13 -7.92
N LEU A 57 7.84 -10.19 -8.32
CA LEU A 57 7.32 -9.34 -9.38
C LEU A 57 7.32 -7.86 -9.02
N LEU A 58 6.82 -7.50 -7.83
CA LEU A 58 6.56 -6.10 -7.46
C LEU A 58 7.74 -5.46 -6.72
N GLU A 59 8.47 -6.22 -5.92
CA GLU A 59 9.65 -5.77 -5.16
C GLU A 59 10.92 -5.90 -5.99
N ASP A 60 11.19 -7.09 -6.54
CA ASP A 60 12.42 -7.37 -7.30
C ASP A 60 12.29 -7.03 -8.79
N LEU A 61 11.10 -6.61 -9.22
CA LEU A 61 10.80 -6.21 -10.61
C LEU A 61 11.04 -7.33 -11.63
N LYS A 62 10.90 -8.58 -11.20
CA LYS A 62 11.19 -9.78 -11.98
C LYS A 62 10.02 -10.75 -11.89
N TYR A 63 9.45 -11.14 -13.02
CA TYR A 63 8.45 -12.19 -12.99
C TYR A 63 9.10 -13.57 -12.75
N LEU A 64 8.43 -14.36 -11.93
CA LEU A 64 8.60 -15.81 -11.79
C LEU A 64 7.24 -16.46 -12.03
N SER A 65 7.25 -17.69 -12.55
CA SER A 65 6.00 -18.45 -12.66
C SER A 65 5.43 -18.79 -11.28
N THR A 66 4.15 -19.11 -11.23
CA THR A 66 3.50 -19.56 -9.98
C THR A 66 4.15 -20.85 -9.48
N GLU A 67 4.56 -21.73 -10.38
CA GLU A 67 5.22 -23.01 -10.10
C GLU A 67 6.61 -22.80 -9.48
N GLU A 68 7.42 -21.90 -10.06
CA GLU A 68 8.72 -21.52 -9.51
C GLU A 68 8.57 -20.88 -8.13
N GLY A 69 7.59 -19.99 -7.96
CA GLY A 69 7.27 -19.36 -6.68
C GLY A 69 6.90 -20.38 -5.61
N LYS A 70 6.13 -21.43 -5.96
CA LYS A 70 5.81 -22.53 -5.04
C LYS A 70 7.04 -23.38 -4.69
N ALA A 71 7.88 -23.68 -5.68
CA ALA A 71 9.08 -24.49 -5.51
C ALA A 71 10.11 -23.83 -4.56
N SER A 72 10.09 -22.51 -4.42
CA SER A 72 10.92 -21.77 -3.46
C SER A 72 10.62 -22.11 -1.97
N GLY A 73 9.58 -22.90 -1.68
CA GLY A 73 9.27 -23.36 -0.32
C GLY A 73 8.62 -22.30 0.57
N THR A 74 8.28 -21.13 0.03
CA THR A 74 7.65 -20.06 0.83
C THR A 74 6.19 -20.39 1.09
N LYS A 75 5.87 -20.91 2.28
CA LYS A 75 4.48 -20.93 2.78
C LYS A 75 4.06 -19.49 3.04
N ARG A 76 3.33 -18.91 2.09
CA ARG A 76 2.71 -17.60 2.23
C ARG A 76 1.27 -17.85 2.61
N ASP A 77 0.94 -17.85 3.90
CA ASP A 77 -0.45 -17.85 4.40
C ASP A 77 -0.83 -16.40 4.75
N GLY A 78 -2.07 -15.99 4.44
CA GLY A 78 -2.53 -14.62 4.67
C GLY A 78 -1.96 -13.59 3.68
N ASP A 79 -1.90 -12.33 4.10
CA ASP A 79 -1.44 -11.24 3.25
C ASP A 79 0.07 -11.15 3.20
N ILE A 80 0.59 -10.61 2.10
CA ILE A 80 2.03 -10.48 1.86
C ILE A 80 2.41 -9.01 2.02
N LEU A 81 3.50 -8.76 2.76
CA LEU A 81 4.09 -7.43 2.83
C LEU A 81 5.28 -7.36 1.86
N ILE A 82 5.32 -6.31 1.05
CA ILE A 82 6.43 -6.03 0.14
C ILE A 82 7.03 -4.66 0.44
N GLN A 83 8.34 -4.50 0.21
CA GLN A 83 9.07 -3.25 0.46
C GLN A 83 9.54 -2.63 -0.86
N ARG A 84 8.78 -1.65 -1.37
CA ARG A 84 9.14 -0.96 -2.60
C ARG A 84 10.14 0.16 -2.31
N LYS A 85 11.30 0.13 -2.97
CA LYS A 85 12.24 1.27 -3.00
C LYS A 85 11.77 2.35 -3.99
N LYS A 86 11.69 3.60 -3.53
CA LYS A 86 11.34 4.79 -4.31
C LYS A 86 12.35 5.90 -4.01
N GLY A 87 13.40 5.97 -4.82
CA GLY A 87 14.56 6.82 -4.52
C GLY A 87 15.21 6.38 -3.20
N ASN A 88 15.31 7.31 -2.25
CA ASN A 88 15.86 7.05 -0.91
C ASN A 88 14.80 6.58 0.10
N LEU A 89 13.54 6.45 -0.30
CA LEU A 89 12.43 6.01 0.56
C LEU A 89 12.10 4.54 0.30
N THR A 90 11.71 3.83 1.36
CA THR A 90 11.13 2.49 1.28
C THR A 90 9.68 2.55 1.73
N VAL A 91 8.78 2.14 0.85
CA VAL A 91 7.33 2.10 1.10
C VAL A 91 6.91 0.66 1.33
N LEU A 92 6.19 0.40 2.41
CA LEU A 92 5.57 -0.89 2.69
C LEU A 92 4.20 -0.97 2.00
N TYR A 93 3.95 -2.04 1.23
CA TYR A 93 2.64 -2.37 0.68
C TYR A 93 2.12 -3.70 1.23
N ARG A 94 0.81 -3.78 1.46
CA ARG A 94 0.09 -5.01 1.75
C ARG A 94 -0.53 -5.56 0.47
N ILE A 95 -0.25 -6.80 0.15
CA ILE A 95 -0.81 -7.52 -0.98
C ILE A 95 -1.79 -8.57 -0.45
N THR A 96 -3.01 -8.57 -0.98
CA THR A 96 -4.05 -9.54 -0.58
C THR A 96 -4.73 -10.15 -1.80
N ASP A 97 -5.04 -11.43 -1.72
CA ASP A 97 -5.91 -12.15 -2.66
C ASP A 97 -7.31 -12.42 -2.07
N ASP A 98 -7.55 -12.00 -0.83
CA ASP A 98 -8.84 -12.15 -0.13
C ASP A 98 -9.42 -10.75 0.24
N PRO A 99 -9.96 -10.04 -0.76
CA PRO A 99 -10.45 -8.67 -0.58
C PRO A 99 -11.69 -8.57 0.32
N LEU A 100 -12.40 -9.67 0.58
CA LEU A 100 -13.59 -9.67 1.43
C LEU A 100 -13.25 -9.50 2.92
N ARG A 101 -11.99 -9.71 3.31
CA ARG A 101 -11.49 -9.44 4.67
C ARG A 101 -11.16 -7.97 4.93
N LEU A 102 -11.23 -7.13 3.90
CA LEU A 102 -10.94 -5.70 4.02
C LEU A 102 -12.14 -4.96 4.63
N THR A 103 -11.85 -4.05 5.55
CA THR A 103 -12.87 -3.19 6.17
C THR A 103 -13.30 -2.08 5.22
N SER A 104 -14.46 -1.45 5.45
CA SER A 104 -14.89 -0.27 4.67
C SER A 104 -13.82 0.83 4.66
N GLN A 105 -13.13 1.04 5.79
CA GLN A 105 -12.05 2.01 5.89
C GLN A 105 -10.83 1.63 5.03
N ASP A 106 -10.50 0.35 4.91
CA ASP A 106 -9.44 -0.12 4.00
C ASP A 106 -9.77 0.25 2.55
N TRP A 107 -10.99 -0.02 2.10
CA TRP A 107 -11.44 0.29 0.74
C TRP A 107 -11.44 1.78 0.43
N GLU A 108 -11.87 2.60 1.39
CA GLU A 108 -11.93 4.05 1.23
C GLU A 108 -10.55 4.70 1.23
N GLU A 109 -9.66 4.28 2.11
CA GLU A 109 -8.41 5.01 2.37
C GLU A 109 -7.15 4.32 1.85
N ARG A 110 -7.09 2.98 1.80
CA ARG A 110 -5.84 2.24 1.63
C ARG A 110 -5.75 1.42 0.34
N VAL A 111 -6.87 0.98 -0.23
CA VAL A 111 -6.84 0.23 -1.50
C VAL A 111 -6.49 1.18 -2.63
N VAL A 112 -5.32 0.95 -3.24
CA VAL A 112 -4.74 1.81 -4.28
C VAL A 112 -4.71 1.16 -5.66
N ALA A 113 -4.60 -0.17 -5.71
CA ALA A 113 -4.56 -0.89 -6.98
C ALA A 113 -5.24 -2.26 -6.91
N VAL A 114 -5.71 -2.71 -8.06
CA VAL A 114 -6.28 -4.06 -8.27
C VAL A 114 -5.72 -4.66 -9.57
N PHE A 115 -5.35 -5.94 -9.52
CA PHE A 115 -5.09 -6.74 -10.71
C PHE A 115 -6.35 -7.50 -11.12
N ALA A 116 -6.87 -7.21 -12.30
CA ALA A 116 -8.07 -7.82 -12.87
C ALA A 116 -7.71 -8.95 -13.86
N GLN A 117 -8.50 -10.02 -13.89
CA GLN A 117 -8.32 -11.14 -14.84
C GLN A 117 -9.34 -11.18 -15.98
N GLY A 118 -10.45 -10.45 -15.86
CA GLY A 118 -11.47 -10.35 -16.92
C GLY A 118 -12.85 -10.88 -16.52
N PRO A 119 -12.99 -12.00 -15.81
CA PRO A 119 -14.31 -12.44 -15.37
C PRO A 119 -14.90 -11.50 -14.30
N ALA A 120 -16.12 -11.00 -14.53
CA ALA A 120 -16.78 -10.06 -13.61
C ALA A 120 -17.03 -10.65 -12.22
N TRP A 121 -17.15 -11.98 -12.11
CA TRP A 121 -17.32 -12.67 -10.82
C TRP A 121 -16.14 -12.42 -9.86
N GLN A 122 -14.96 -12.03 -10.35
CA GLN A 122 -13.81 -11.65 -9.53
C GLN A 122 -14.18 -10.58 -8.48
N PHE A 123 -15.11 -9.68 -8.83
CA PHE A 123 -15.51 -8.53 -8.02
C PHE A 123 -16.75 -8.79 -7.16
N LYS A 124 -17.24 -10.04 -7.11
CA LYS A 124 -18.43 -10.39 -6.33
C LYS A 124 -18.20 -10.09 -4.84
N GLY A 125 -19.15 -9.38 -4.23
CA GLY A 125 -19.10 -9.04 -2.80
C GLY A 125 -18.19 -7.85 -2.46
N TRP A 126 -17.61 -7.20 -3.47
CA TRP A 126 -16.84 -5.97 -3.27
C TRP A 126 -17.77 -4.77 -3.07
N PRO A 127 -17.25 -3.64 -2.57
CA PRO A 127 -18.00 -2.39 -2.56
C PRO A 127 -18.47 -1.98 -3.97
N TRP A 128 -19.37 -1.00 -4.04
CA TRP A 128 -19.96 -0.54 -5.32
C TRP A 128 -20.65 -1.68 -6.08
N SER A 129 -21.31 -2.57 -5.33
CA SER A 129 -22.01 -3.75 -5.85
C SER A 129 -21.13 -4.70 -6.69
N GLY A 130 -19.81 -4.61 -6.58
CA GLY A 130 -18.88 -5.35 -7.42
C GLY A 130 -18.89 -4.93 -8.90
N ASN A 131 -19.40 -3.75 -9.23
CA ASN A 131 -19.40 -3.24 -10.61
C ASN A 131 -17.96 -2.85 -11.02
N PRO A 132 -17.33 -3.51 -12.01
CA PRO A 132 -15.95 -3.23 -12.39
C PRO A 132 -15.73 -1.78 -12.81
N VAL A 133 -16.71 -1.14 -13.46
CA VAL A 133 -16.61 0.25 -13.91
C VAL A 133 -16.49 1.19 -12.71
N GLU A 134 -17.32 1.01 -11.69
CA GLU A 134 -17.31 1.83 -10.47
C GLU A 134 -16.06 1.54 -9.62
N VAL A 135 -15.68 0.27 -9.48
CA VAL A 135 -14.44 -0.13 -8.79
C VAL A 135 -13.23 0.56 -9.42
N PHE A 136 -13.12 0.55 -10.75
CA PHE A 136 -11.95 1.10 -11.46
C PHE A 136 -11.95 2.63 -11.57
N GLN A 137 -13.08 3.29 -11.29
CA GLN A 137 -13.10 4.74 -11.08
C GLN A 137 -12.47 5.13 -9.74
N LYS A 138 -12.58 4.27 -8.72
CA LYS A 138 -12.07 4.53 -7.36
C LYS A 138 -10.68 3.98 -7.12
N ILE A 139 -10.29 2.91 -7.83
CA ILE A 139 -9.05 2.16 -7.64
C ILE A 139 -8.35 1.99 -8.99
N LYS A 140 -7.02 2.09 -9.01
CA LYS A 140 -6.26 1.90 -10.24
C LYS A 140 -6.21 0.43 -10.63
N ALA A 141 -6.78 0.10 -11.79
CA ALA A 141 -6.84 -1.27 -12.27
C ALA A 141 -5.71 -1.60 -13.25
N TYR A 142 -5.18 -2.81 -13.13
CA TYR A 142 -4.12 -3.37 -13.97
C TYR A 142 -4.48 -4.78 -14.44
N HIS A 143 -3.95 -5.19 -15.59
CA HIS A 143 -4.03 -6.56 -16.09
C HIS A 143 -2.67 -6.97 -16.63
N ILE A 144 -2.10 -8.05 -16.09
CA ILE A 144 -0.85 -8.62 -16.58
C ILE A 144 -1.18 -9.75 -17.55
N LYS A 145 -0.59 -9.69 -18.74
CA LYS A 145 -0.74 -10.70 -19.80
C LYS A 145 0.59 -10.95 -20.50
N TRP A 146 0.68 -12.08 -21.19
CA TRP A 146 1.74 -12.30 -22.16
C TRP A 146 1.46 -11.45 -23.41
N ALA A 147 2.48 -10.76 -23.93
CA ALA A 147 2.37 -9.83 -25.05
C ALA A 147 1.76 -10.46 -26.31
N GLN A 148 2.06 -11.75 -26.55
CA GLN A 148 1.59 -12.49 -27.71
C GLN A 148 0.15 -12.98 -27.59
N LEU A 149 -0.42 -12.97 -26.38
CA LEU A 149 -1.78 -13.44 -26.15
C LEU A 149 -2.80 -12.32 -26.38
N LYS A 150 -4.00 -12.70 -26.83
CA LYS A 150 -5.10 -11.76 -27.00
C LYS A 150 -5.56 -11.26 -25.62
N THR A 151 -5.84 -9.97 -25.52
CA THR A 151 -6.45 -9.38 -24.32
C THR A 151 -7.88 -9.90 -24.16
N ASP A 152 -8.25 -10.25 -22.93
CA ASP A 152 -9.61 -10.67 -22.60
C ASP A 152 -10.65 -9.60 -22.99
N ALA A 153 -11.82 -10.05 -23.45
CA ALA A 153 -12.84 -9.17 -24.00
C ALA A 153 -13.43 -8.20 -22.97
N ASN A 154 -13.50 -8.59 -21.69
CA ASN A 154 -13.97 -7.71 -20.63
C ASN A 154 -12.89 -6.72 -20.22
N ILE A 155 -11.63 -7.18 -20.12
CA ILE A 155 -10.49 -6.29 -19.85
C ILE A 155 -10.39 -5.19 -20.90
N ALA A 156 -10.59 -5.52 -22.18
CA ALA A 156 -10.57 -4.55 -23.28
C ALA A 156 -11.68 -3.48 -23.19
N LYS A 157 -12.79 -3.77 -22.49
CA LYS A 157 -13.91 -2.84 -22.30
C LYS A 157 -13.76 -1.96 -21.06
N TRP A 158 -12.98 -2.40 -20.09
CA TRP A 158 -12.83 -1.72 -18.81
C TRP A 158 -11.64 -0.76 -18.79
N CYS A 159 -11.67 0.22 -17.88
CA CYS A 159 -10.54 1.13 -17.67
C CYS A 159 -9.41 0.44 -16.90
N VAL A 160 -8.63 -0.40 -17.61
CA VAL A 160 -7.58 -1.24 -17.04
C VAL A 160 -6.27 -1.00 -17.77
N HIS A 161 -5.17 -0.83 -17.04
CA HIS A 161 -3.84 -0.64 -17.61
C HIS A 161 -3.19 -1.98 -17.89
N LEU A 162 -2.78 -2.20 -19.15
CA LEU A 162 -2.13 -3.45 -19.55
C LEU A 162 -0.64 -3.43 -19.18
N ILE A 163 -0.19 -4.52 -18.59
CA ILE A 163 1.22 -4.82 -18.34
C ILE A 163 1.54 -6.07 -19.16
N GLU A 164 2.23 -5.86 -20.28
CA GLU A 164 2.57 -6.93 -21.20
C GLU A 164 3.97 -7.46 -20.90
N LEU A 165 4.03 -8.70 -20.42
CA LEU A 165 5.27 -9.44 -20.22
C LEU A 165 5.59 -10.25 -21.46
N ASP A 166 6.87 -10.49 -21.67
CA ASP A 166 7.36 -11.35 -22.75
C ASP A 166 7.99 -12.60 -22.15
N GLN A 167 7.70 -13.77 -22.72
CA GLN A 167 8.25 -15.05 -22.25
C GLN A 167 9.75 -15.20 -22.54
N ASN A 168 10.22 -14.56 -23.61
CA ASN A 168 11.61 -14.68 -24.09
C ASN A 168 12.45 -13.45 -23.73
N LYS A 169 11.81 -12.29 -23.53
CA LYS A 169 12.50 -11.01 -23.21
C LYS A 169 12.34 -10.61 -21.75
N ARG A 170 12.71 -11.52 -20.84
CA ARG A 170 12.58 -11.34 -19.37
C ARG A 170 13.34 -10.11 -18.82
N HIS A 171 14.40 -9.68 -19.51
CA HIS A 171 15.14 -8.45 -19.17
C HIS A 171 14.26 -7.18 -19.26
N LEU A 172 13.14 -7.23 -19.99
CA LEU A 172 12.20 -6.11 -20.11
C LEU A 172 11.20 -6.02 -18.95
N ASP A 173 11.02 -7.10 -18.15
CA ASP A 173 10.09 -7.09 -17.01
C ASP A 173 10.33 -5.88 -16.11
N CYS A 174 11.61 -5.62 -15.81
CA CYS A 174 12.02 -4.55 -14.93
C CYS A 174 11.51 -3.18 -15.39
N ALA A 175 11.56 -2.91 -16.70
CA ALA A 175 11.02 -1.68 -17.27
C ALA A 175 9.49 -1.65 -17.18
N ARG A 176 8.80 -2.76 -17.49
CA ARG A 176 7.33 -2.86 -17.46
C ARG A 176 6.77 -2.64 -16.06
N ILE A 177 7.39 -3.24 -15.05
CA ILE A 177 6.95 -3.09 -13.66
C ILE A 177 7.30 -1.69 -13.11
N ARG A 178 8.41 -1.07 -13.55
CA ARG A 178 8.68 0.35 -13.22
C ARG A 178 7.58 1.28 -13.76
N THR A 179 7.14 1.09 -15.01
CA THR A 179 6.03 1.88 -15.57
C THR A 179 4.73 1.68 -14.78
N PHE A 180 4.44 0.46 -14.32
CA PHE A 180 3.33 0.21 -13.40
C PHE A 180 3.45 1.06 -12.12
N TRP A 181 4.63 1.06 -11.50
CA TRP A 181 4.89 1.79 -10.27
C TRP A 181 4.79 3.31 -10.43
N ASP A 182 5.29 3.84 -11.54
CA ASP A 182 5.20 5.27 -11.87
C ASP A 182 3.73 5.69 -12.08
N SER A 183 2.96 4.89 -12.82
CA SER A 183 1.52 5.10 -13.01
C SER A 183 0.74 5.03 -11.69
N LEU A 184 1.10 4.10 -10.81
CA LEU A 184 0.46 3.97 -9.50
C LEU A 184 0.81 5.16 -8.60
N ASP A 185 2.05 5.63 -8.59
CA ASP A 185 2.44 6.82 -7.84
C ASP A 185 1.66 8.06 -8.25
N GLN A 186 1.52 8.29 -9.56
CA GLN A 186 0.71 9.40 -10.08
C GLN A 186 -0.76 9.27 -9.65
N PHE A 187 -1.30 8.05 -9.67
CA PHE A 187 -2.66 7.80 -9.21
C PHE A 187 -2.83 8.09 -7.72
N ILE A 188 -1.94 7.61 -6.86
CA ILE A 188 -2.05 7.81 -5.40
C ILE A 188 -1.89 9.29 -5.06
N ALA A 189 -0.90 9.98 -5.64
CA ALA A 189 -0.70 11.41 -5.43
C ALA A 189 -1.93 12.25 -5.79
N LYS A 190 -2.66 11.86 -6.85
CA LYS A 190 -3.87 12.56 -7.30
C LYS A 190 -5.12 12.19 -6.51
N ASN A 191 -5.35 10.90 -6.26
CA ASN A 191 -6.65 10.39 -5.80
C ASN A 191 -6.67 10.01 -4.32
N ARG A 192 -5.51 9.91 -3.67
CA ARG A 192 -5.36 9.53 -2.27
C ARG A 192 -4.46 10.54 -1.53
N PRO A 193 -4.79 11.84 -1.52
CA PRO A 193 -3.94 12.88 -0.93
C PRO A 193 -3.76 12.72 0.59
N THR A 194 -4.66 11.99 1.26
CA THR A 194 -4.60 11.67 2.68
C THR A 194 -3.74 10.45 2.99
N LEU A 195 -3.48 9.59 2.00
CA LEU A 195 -2.65 8.41 2.15
C LEU A 195 -1.18 8.79 2.00
N ARG A 196 -0.50 8.94 3.14
CA ARG A 196 0.97 9.06 3.18
C ARG A 196 1.57 7.66 3.25
N TYR A 197 2.52 7.39 2.36
CA TYR A 197 3.16 6.08 2.16
C TYR A 197 4.65 6.24 1.87
#